data_AF-A0AA37PGR5-F1
#
_entry.id   AF-A0AA37PGR5-F1
#
_cell.length_a   1.000
_cell.length_b   1.000
_cell.length_c   1.000
_cell.angle_alpha   90.00
_cell.angle_beta   90.00
_cell.angle_gamma   90.00
#
_symmetry.space_group_name_H-M   'P 1'
#
loop_
_entity.id
_entity.type
_entity.pdbx_description
1 polymer ?
#
loop_
_entity_poly.entity_id
_entity_poly.type
_entity_poly.pdbx_seq_one_letter_code
_entity_poly.pdbx_strand_id
1 'polypeptide(L)'
;MSVEAFQKQVAVDCLLGGCGWVDLTFRANETGKSLFNPEPPRTGDEAALFRANRSVLRNWLSLGVEIRHGLKLTAVRGQPGNVTAVFENGEEVTGSMIVAADGVHSSVRNCLLPDLEAQLLPVVRFHGKRRMDNT
;
A
#
# COMPACT_ATOMS: atom_id res chain seq x y z
N MET A 1 -19.82 -5.47 -5.70
CA MET A 1 -19.62 -4.03 -5.38
C MET A 1 -19.07 -3.35 -6.62
N SER A 2 -19.53 -2.16 -7.00
CA SER A 2 -19.01 -1.46 -8.19
C SER A 2 -17.65 -0.79 -7.90
N VAL A 3 -16.87 -0.53 -8.95
CA VAL A 3 -15.61 0.24 -8.86
C VAL A 3 -15.85 1.63 -8.27
N GLU A 4 -16.96 2.27 -8.64
CA GLU A 4 -17.34 3.58 -8.11
C GLU A 4 -17.63 3.53 -6.60
N ALA A 5 -18.34 2.50 -6.13
CA ALA A 5 -18.60 2.31 -4.70
C ALA A 5 -17.31 2.05 -3.91
N PHE A 6 -16.36 1.31 -4.50
CA PHE A 6 -15.02 1.12 -3.94
C PHE A 6 -14.27 2.45 -3.81
N GLN A 7 -14.20 3.20 -4.90
CA GLN A 7 -13.50 4.48 -4.97
C GLN A 7 -14.02 5.47 -3.93
N LYS A 8 -15.34 5.62 -3.83
CA LYS A 8 -15.99 6.50 -2.83
C LYS A 8 -15.66 6.12 -1.39
N GLN A 9 -15.46 4.84 -1.10
CA GLN A 9 -15.14 4.39 0.26
C GLN A 9 -13.68 4.66 0.65
N VAL A 10 -12.74 4.54 -0.28
CA VAL A 10 -11.30 4.58 0.03
C VAL A 10 -10.59 5.87 -0.38
N ALA A 11 -11.27 6.78 -1.08
CA ALA A 11 -10.74 8.08 -1.49
C ALA A 11 -10.15 8.90 -0.33
N VAL A 12 -9.12 9.71 -0.59
CA VAL A 12 -8.48 10.57 0.43
C VAL A 12 -9.41 11.61 1.06
N ASP A 13 -10.44 11.99 0.32
CA ASP A 13 -11.49 12.97 0.65
C ASP A 13 -12.86 12.27 0.82
N CYS A 14 -12.88 10.96 1.07
CA CYS A 14 -14.11 10.16 1.20
C CYS A 14 -15.06 10.71 2.29
N LEU A 15 -14.53 11.28 3.37
CA LEU A 15 -15.31 11.90 4.44
C LEU A 15 -16.11 13.13 3.99
N LEU A 16 -15.73 13.74 2.87
CA LEU A 16 -16.42 14.87 2.25
C LEU A 16 -17.24 14.43 1.02
N GLY A 17 -17.38 13.12 0.79
CA GLY A 17 -18.02 12.57 -0.41
C GLY A 17 -17.19 12.73 -1.69
N GLY A 18 -15.89 13.05 -1.57
CA GLY A 18 -15.00 13.21 -2.70
C GLY A 18 -14.61 11.88 -3.37
N CYS A 19 -14.01 11.99 -4.55
CA CYS A 19 -13.63 10.85 -5.39
C CYS A 19 -12.13 10.56 -5.38
N GLY A 20 -11.35 11.30 -4.58
CA GLY A 20 -9.90 11.20 -4.56
C GLY A 20 -9.26 11.80 -5.79
N TRP A 21 -9.84 12.86 -6.36
CA TRP A 21 -9.38 13.45 -7.62
C TRP A 21 -7.87 13.71 -7.61
N VAL A 22 -7.18 13.31 -8.68
CA VAL A 22 -5.74 13.55 -8.85
C VAL A 22 -5.59 14.68 -9.87
N ASP A 23 -5.21 15.86 -9.38
CA ASP A 23 -4.71 16.90 -10.27
C ASP A 23 -3.35 16.46 -10.82
N LEU A 24 -3.34 15.98 -12.07
CA LEU A 24 -2.14 15.58 -12.81
C LEU A 24 -1.42 16.81 -13.43
N THR A 25 -1.63 18.01 -12.87
CA THR A 25 -0.89 19.21 -13.26
C THR A 25 0.62 18.99 -13.05
N PHE A 26 1.37 19.10 -14.14
CA PHE A 26 2.83 19.22 -14.07
C PHE A 26 3.17 20.67 -13.78
N ARG A 27 3.96 20.90 -12.73
CA ARG A 27 4.46 22.22 -12.35
C ARG A 27 5.98 22.26 -12.52
N ALA A 28 6.50 23.39 -12.96
CA ALA A 28 7.94 23.62 -12.95
C ALA A 28 8.43 23.62 -11.50
N ASN A 29 9.40 22.76 -11.17
CA ASN A 29 9.90 22.63 -9.80
C ASN A 29 10.50 23.94 -9.27
N GLU A 30 11.09 24.77 -10.14
CA GLU A 30 11.74 26.03 -9.77
C GLU A 30 10.75 27.17 -9.50
N THR A 31 9.66 27.26 -10.27
CA THR A 31 8.75 28.42 -10.25
C THR A 31 7.35 28.10 -9.74
N GLY A 32 6.98 26.82 -9.64
CA GLY A 32 5.63 26.36 -9.32
C GLY A 32 4.59 26.59 -10.43
N LYS A 33 4.97 27.21 -11.55
CA LYS A 33 4.09 27.50 -12.68
C LYS A 33 3.63 26.20 -13.35
N SER A 34 2.35 26.10 -13.67
CA SER A 34 1.82 24.96 -14.44
C SER A 34 2.46 24.91 -15.82
N LEU A 35 3.06 23.76 -16.14
CA LEU A 35 3.60 23.40 -17.45
C LEU A 35 2.55 22.66 -18.28
N PHE A 36 1.77 21.80 -17.62
CA PHE A 36 0.66 21.06 -18.21
C PHE A 36 -0.44 20.95 -17.16
N ASN A 37 -1.68 21.23 -17.53
CA ASN A 37 -2.85 21.07 -16.66
C ASN A 37 -3.89 20.24 -17.43
N PRO A 38 -4.03 18.94 -17.14
CA PRO A 38 -5.06 18.13 -17.77
C PRO A 38 -6.44 18.63 -17.33
N GLU A 39 -7.41 18.60 -18.26
CA GLU A 39 -8.80 18.86 -17.90
C GLU A 39 -9.28 17.82 -16.87
N PRO A 40 -10.08 18.21 -15.87
CA PRO A 40 -10.71 17.26 -14.97
C PRO A 40 -11.64 16.30 -15.76
N PRO A 41 -11.89 15.10 -15.24
CA PRO A 41 -12.71 14.10 -15.93
C PRO A 41 -14.13 14.63 -15.98
N ARG A 42 -14.78 14.46 -17.13
CA ARG A 42 -16.18 14.79 -17.31
C ARG A 42 -17.04 13.65 -16.80
N THR A 43 -18.29 13.95 -16.46
CA THR A 43 -19.26 12.93 -16.04
C THR A 43 -19.40 11.85 -17.10
N GLY A 44 -19.08 10.60 -16.76
CA GLY A 44 -19.08 9.46 -17.68
C GLY A 44 -17.68 9.01 -18.12
N ASP A 45 -16.65 9.81 -17.86
CA ASP A 45 -15.26 9.37 -18.04
C ASP A 45 -14.91 8.37 -16.92
N GLU A 46 -14.36 7.21 -17.27
CA GLU A 46 -13.70 6.36 -16.28
C GLU A 46 -12.48 7.12 -15.75
N ALA A 47 -12.56 7.58 -14.49
CA ALA A 47 -11.40 8.13 -13.82
C ALA A 47 -10.36 7.01 -13.65
N ALA A 48 -9.38 6.95 -14.57
CA ALA A 48 -8.37 5.90 -14.58
C ALA A 48 -7.49 5.88 -13.32
N LEU A 49 -7.46 6.98 -12.56
CA LEU A 49 -6.60 7.19 -11.40
C LEU A 49 -7.31 8.01 -10.33
N PHE A 50 -7.16 7.60 -9.07
CA PHE A 50 -7.58 8.39 -7.91
C PHE A 50 -6.64 8.17 -6.72
N ARG A 51 -6.63 9.13 -5.78
CA ARG A 51 -5.89 9.05 -4.52
C ARG A 51 -6.73 8.31 -3.49
N ALA A 52 -6.23 7.16 -3.06
CA ALA A 52 -6.78 6.43 -1.92
C ALA A 52 -6.04 6.78 -0.61
N ASN A 53 -6.79 6.83 0.49
CA ASN A 53 -6.21 6.89 1.82
C ASN A 53 -5.65 5.52 2.20
N ARG A 54 -4.35 5.44 2.51
CA ARG A 54 -3.66 4.17 2.83
C ARG A 54 -4.32 3.38 3.96
N SER A 55 -4.69 4.04 5.07
CA SER A 55 -5.27 3.31 6.21
C SER A 55 -6.69 2.86 5.91
N VAL A 56 -7.48 3.69 5.23
CA VAL A 56 -8.85 3.33 4.82
C VAL A 56 -8.82 2.17 3.82
N LEU A 57 -7.96 2.24 2.80
CA LEU A 57 -7.77 1.17 1.83
C LEU A 57 -7.32 -0.13 2.52
N ARG A 58 -6.38 -0.07 3.47
CA ARG A 58 -5.93 -1.25 4.22
C ARG A 58 -7.08 -1.89 4.99
N ASN A 59 -7.89 -1.09 5.69
CA ASN A 59 -9.05 -1.60 6.44
C ASN A 59 -10.10 -2.19 5.50
N TRP A 60 -10.28 -1.59 4.33
CA TRP A 60 -11.17 -2.14 3.30
C TRP A 60 -10.68 -3.50 2.79
N LEU A 61 -9.38 -3.64 2.50
CA LEU A 61 -8.77 -4.89 2.05
C LEU A 61 -8.78 -6.00 3.12
N SER A 62 -8.91 -5.65 4.40
CA SER A 62 -9.03 -6.65 5.47
C SER A 62 -10.42 -7.27 5.60
N LEU A 63 -11.43 -6.75 4.90
CA LEU A 63 -12.79 -7.27 4.98
C LEU A 63 -12.85 -8.71 4.45
N GLY A 64 -13.36 -9.63 5.27
CA GLY A 64 -13.46 -11.05 4.93
C GLY A 64 -12.13 -11.81 4.96
N VAL A 65 -11.06 -11.21 5.48
CA VAL A 65 -9.74 -11.84 5.61
C VAL A 65 -9.41 -12.05 7.08
N GLU A 66 -8.98 -13.25 7.45
CA GLU A 66 -8.45 -13.51 8.79
C GLU A 66 -7.08 -12.84 8.93
N ILE A 67 -6.95 -11.93 9.89
CA ILE A 67 -5.68 -11.24 10.18
C ILE A 67 -5.31 -11.48 11.64
N ARG A 68 -4.15 -12.10 11.84
CA ARG A 68 -3.53 -12.27 13.16
C ARG A 68 -2.36 -11.30 13.31
N HIS A 69 -2.49 -10.38 14.25
CA HIS A 69 -1.42 -9.41 14.57
C HIS A 69 -0.47 -9.96 15.63
N GLY A 70 0.71 -9.35 15.76
CA GLY A 70 1.72 -9.77 16.74
C GLY A 70 2.53 -11.00 16.34
N LEU A 71 2.32 -11.53 15.13
CA LEU A 71 3.05 -12.68 14.59
C LEU A 71 4.21 -12.23 13.71
N LYS A 72 5.39 -12.11 14.31
CA LYS A 72 6.63 -11.82 13.57
C LYS A 72 7.31 -13.13 13.18
N LEU A 73 7.42 -13.40 11.88
CA LEU A 73 8.02 -14.61 11.34
C LEU A 73 9.55 -14.63 11.57
N THR A 74 10.06 -15.76 12.04
CA THR A 74 11.50 -15.97 12.30
C THR A 74 12.09 -17.11 11.47
N ALA A 75 11.29 -18.10 11.06
CA ALA A 75 11.74 -19.17 10.20
C ALA A 75 10.60 -19.76 9.36
N VAL A 76 10.99 -20.39 8.25
CA VAL A 76 10.11 -21.24 7.43
C VAL A 76 10.76 -22.61 7.33
N ARG A 77 9.98 -23.67 7.53
CA ARG A 77 10.42 -25.07 7.45
C ARG A 77 9.46 -25.88 6.59
N GLY A 78 9.88 -27.08 6.18
CA GLY A 78 9.03 -28.04 5.48
C GLY A 78 9.39 -28.24 4.01
N GLN A 79 8.45 -28.77 3.26
CA GLN A 79 8.58 -29.16 1.86
C GLN A 79 7.36 -28.65 1.06
N PRO A 80 7.41 -28.59 -0.28
CA PRO A 80 6.25 -28.21 -1.08
C PRO A 80 5.00 -29.03 -0.70
N GLY A 81 3.88 -28.34 -0.44
CA GLY A 81 2.63 -28.97 0.00
C GLY A 81 2.51 -29.18 1.51
N ASN A 82 3.58 -28.97 2.29
CA ASN A 82 3.58 -29.02 3.75
C ASN A 82 4.68 -28.11 4.32
N VAL A 83 4.33 -26.86 4.57
CA VAL A 83 5.23 -25.82 5.08
C VAL A 83 4.75 -25.30 6.42
N THR A 84 5.70 -25.00 7.31
CA THR A 84 5.45 -24.48 8.65
C THR A 84 6.12 -23.12 8.81
N ALA A 85 5.33 -22.12 9.18
CA ALA A 85 5.77 -20.80 9.60
C ALA A 85 6.04 -20.81 11.11
N VAL A 86 7.21 -20.35 11.52
CA VAL A 86 7.61 -20.23 12.94
C VAL A 86 7.70 -18.75 13.30
N PHE A 87 7.05 -18.38 14.40
CA PHE A 87 6.96 -16.99 14.86
C PHE A 87 7.80 -16.76 16.13
N GLU A 88 8.15 -15.49 16.37
CA GLU A 88 8.99 -15.06 17.49
C GLU A 88 8.41 -15.41 18.87
N ASN A 89 7.09 -15.49 18.98
CA ASN A 89 6.37 -15.91 20.19
C ASN A 89 6.37 -17.43 20.41
N GLY A 90 7.02 -18.21 19.53
CA GLY A 90 7.03 -19.67 19.57
C GLY A 90 5.81 -20.34 18.93
N GLU A 91 4.84 -19.57 18.41
CA GLU A 91 3.72 -20.13 17.65
C GLU A 91 4.22 -20.72 16.33
N GLU A 92 3.62 -21.84 15.93
CA GLU A 92 3.87 -22.48 14.64
C GLU A 92 2.54 -22.67 13.90
N VAL A 93 2.53 -22.35 12.61
CA VAL A 93 1.35 -22.51 11.74
C VAL A 93 1.76 -23.29 10.50
N THR A 94 1.06 -24.39 10.23
CA THR A 94 1.32 -25.27 9.08
C THR A 94 0.26 -25.09 8.00
N GLY A 95 0.69 -25.09 6.74
CA GLY A 95 -0.17 -25.01 5.57
C GLY A 95 0.46 -25.67 4.34
N SER A 96 -0.23 -25.62 3.20
CA SER A 96 0.27 -26.17 1.95
C SER A 96 1.28 -25.25 1.25
N MET A 97 1.19 -23.93 1.48
CA MET A 97 2.07 -22.92 0.92
C MET A 97 2.18 -21.68 1.80
N ILE A 98 3.24 -20.91 1.59
CA ILE A 98 3.44 -19.57 2.17
C ILE A 98 3.55 -18.58 1.02
N VAL A 99 2.80 -17.48 1.12
CA VAL A 99 2.95 -16.32 0.24
C VAL A 99 3.66 -15.22 1.02
N ALA A 100 4.91 -14.95 0.65
CA ALA A 100 5.70 -13.90 1.29
C ALA A 100 5.26 -12.51 0.79
N ALA A 101 4.56 -11.76 1.64
CA ALA A 101 4.12 -10.39 1.39
C ALA A 101 4.60 -9.42 2.49
N ASP A 102 5.76 -9.71 3.08
CA ASP A 102 6.36 -9.04 4.25
C ASP A 102 7.33 -7.89 3.89
N GLY A 103 7.34 -7.47 2.63
CA GLY A 103 7.93 -6.21 2.17
C GLY A 103 9.45 -6.21 1.99
N VAL A 104 10.04 -5.01 1.97
CA VAL A 104 11.44 -4.80 1.60
C VAL A 104 12.44 -5.43 2.58
N HIS A 105 12.04 -5.69 3.83
CA HIS A 105 12.86 -6.36 4.85
C HIS A 105 12.40 -7.81 5.11
N SER A 106 11.83 -8.46 4.09
CA SER A 106 11.24 -9.80 4.17
C SER A 106 12.09 -10.81 4.97
N SER A 107 11.51 -11.34 6.05
CA SER A 107 12.07 -12.45 6.82
C SER A 107 12.12 -13.72 5.98
N VAL A 108 11.09 -13.97 5.15
CA VAL A 108 11.06 -15.16 4.29
C VAL A 108 12.21 -15.12 3.29
N ARG A 109 12.43 -13.98 2.63
CA ARG A 109 13.53 -13.82 1.68
C ARG A 109 14.88 -14.05 2.37
N ASN A 110 15.09 -13.50 3.57
CA ASN A 110 16.33 -13.70 4.31
C ASN A 110 16.53 -15.17 4.73
N CYS A 111 15.46 -15.92 5.02
CA CYS A 111 15.56 -17.36 5.33
C CYS A 111 15.99 -18.19 4.11
N LEU A 112 15.49 -17.84 2.92
CA LEU A 112 15.72 -18.61 1.69
C LEU A 112 16.96 -18.18 0.93
N LEU A 113 17.31 -16.90 1.00
CA LEU A 113 18.36 -16.23 0.23
C LEU A 113 19.18 -15.33 1.17
N PRO A 114 19.93 -15.90 2.13
CA PRO A 114 20.60 -15.13 3.18
C PRO A 114 21.65 -14.15 2.65
N ASP A 115 22.24 -14.45 1.49
CA ASP A 115 23.29 -13.62 0.88
C ASP A 115 22.73 -12.54 -0.06
N LEU A 116 21.40 -12.47 -0.23
CA LEU A 116 20.77 -11.49 -1.12
C LEU A 116 20.52 -10.16 -0.39
N GLU A 117 21.34 -9.16 -0.69
CA GLU A 117 21.19 -7.81 -0.14
C GLU A 117 20.28 -6.93 -1.01
N ALA A 118 19.49 -6.08 -0.35
CA ALA A 118 18.67 -5.09 -1.03
C ALA A 118 19.54 -3.90 -1.48
N GLN A 119 19.40 -3.51 -2.75
CA GLN A 119 20.08 -2.33 -3.27
C GLN A 119 19.42 -1.05 -2.74
N LEU A 120 20.21 -0.22 -2.04
CA LEU A 120 19.79 1.11 -1.60
C LEU A 120 20.25 2.17 -2.59
N LEU A 121 19.31 3.03 -3.01
CA LEU A 121 19.65 4.22 -3.79
C LEU A 121 20.14 5.32 -2.84
N PRO A 122 21.14 6.13 -3.22
CA PRO A 122 21.64 7.25 -2.43
C PRO A 122 20.68 8.46 -2.49
N VAL A 123 19.38 8.21 -2.33
CA VAL A 123 18.30 9.20 -2.44
C VAL A 123 17.37 9.02 -1.25
N VAL A 124 17.05 10.12 -0.57
CA VAL A 124 16.05 10.15 0.51
C VAL A 124 14.89 11.03 0.09
N ARG A 125 13.66 10.57 0.32
CA ARG A 125 12.45 11.35 0.07
C ARG A 125 11.93 11.94 1.38
N PHE A 126 11.83 13.26 1.43
CA PHE A 126 11.09 13.95 2.47
C PHE A 126 9.63 14.11 2.05
N HIS A 127 8.70 13.80 2.94
CA HIS A 127 7.27 14.07 2.73
C HIS A 127 6.59 14.44 4.04
N GLY A 128 5.55 15.26 3.97
CA GLY A 128 4.81 15.71 5.13
C GLY A 128 3.42 16.20 4.75
N LYS A 129 2.58 16.41 5.75
CA LYS A 129 1.29 17.08 5.61
C LYS A 129 1.33 18.33 6.47
N ARG A 130 0.82 19.44 5.96
CA ARG A 130 0.63 20.69 6.71
C ARG A 130 -0.85 20.98 6.74
N ARG A 131 -1.39 21.26 7.93
CA ARG A 131 -2.74 21.82 8.04
C ARG A 131 -2.66 23.28 7.60
N MET A 132 -3.52 23.64 6.65
CA MET A 132 -3.71 25.04 6.26
C MET A 132 -4.85 25.57 7.12
N ASP A 133 -4.63 26.66 7.84
CA ASP A 133 -5.70 27.35 8.55
C ASP A 133 -6.39 28.26 7.52
N ASN A 134 -7.72 28.19 7.44
CA ASN A 134 -8.49 29.10 6.59
C ASN A 134 -8.49 30.48 7.26
N THR A 135 -7.88 31.47 6.60
CA THR A 135 -8.04 32.89 6.94
C THR A 135 -9.15 33.47 6.08
#